data_AF-A0A2V6C8V1-F1
#
_entry.id   AF-A0A2V6C8V1-F1
#
_cell.length_a   1.000
_cell.length_b   1.000
_cell.length_c   1.000
_cell.angle_alpha   90.00
_cell.angle_beta   90.00
_cell.angle_gamma   90.00
#
_symmetry.space_group_name_H-M   'P 1'
#
loop_
_entity.id
_entity.type
_entity.pdbx_description
1 polymer ?
#
loop_
_entity_poly.entity_id
_entity_poly.type
_entity_poly.pdbx_seq_one_letter_code
_entity_poly.pdbx_strand_id
1 'polypeptide(L)'
;MRASLRLLGRNGDRTIVLEYSGVSFYHVEGTRNTLNYSDTFHGDLYTHEVRVVESSQIEHEILFRSDSVILIRCATFTHREEPFPAE
;
A
#
# COMPACT_ATOMS: atom_id res chain seq x y z
N MET A 1 -12.18 -11.44 0.78
CA MET A 1 -11.70 -10.43 1.74
C MET A 1 -11.53 -9.10 1.00
N ARG A 2 -11.56 -7.97 1.73
CA ARG A 2 -11.24 -6.63 1.21
C ARG A 2 -10.11 -6.03 2.03
N ALA A 3 -9.29 -5.20 1.41
CA ALA A 3 -8.24 -4.42 2.08
C ALA A 3 -8.24 -3.00 1.52
N SER A 4 -7.78 -2.03 2.31
CA SER A 4 -7.56 -0.66 1.86
C SER A 4 -6.17 -0.20 2.29
N LEU A 5 -5.48 0.47 1.38
CA LEU A 5 -4.21 1.14 1.65
C LEU A 5 -4.37 2.62 1.36
N ARG A 6 -3.91 3.47 2.27
CA ARG A 6 -3.89 4.92 2.11
C ARG A 6 -2.45 5.37 2.00
N LEU A 7 -2.15 6.06 0.91
CA LEU A 7 -0.85 6.68 0.65
C LEU A 7 -1.03 8.19 0.68
N LEU A 8 -0.04 8.90 1.22
CA LEU A 8 -0.03 10.35 1.18
C LEU A 8 0.52 10.82 -0.17
N GLY A 9 -0.11 11.84 -0.75
CA GLY A 9 0.44 12.57 -1.87
C GLY A 9 1.78 13.19 -1.49
N ARG A 10 2.67 13.37 -2.48
CA ARG A 10 4.03 13.86 -2.27
C ARG A 10 4.13 15.14 -1.44
N ASN A 11 3.14 16.04 -1.56
CA ASN A 11 3.12 17.32 -0.87
C ASN A 11 2.19 17.33 0.36
N GLY A 12 1.65 16.17 0.77
CA GLY A 12 0.64 16.09 1.83
C GLY A 12 -0.69 16.76 1.47
N ASP A 13 -0.94 17.01 0.18
CA ASP A 13 -2.11 17.73 -0.34
C ASP A 13 -3.30 16.82 -0.60
N ARG A 14 -3.05 15.52 -0.76
CA ARG A 14 -4.05 14.50 -1.08
C ARG A 14 -3.75 13.17 -0.42
N THR A 15 -4.79 12.36 -0.28
CA THR A 15 -4.70 10.94 0.05
C THR A 15 -5.01 10.14 -1.21
N ILE A 16 -4.15 9.18 -1.55
CA ILE A 16 -4.40 8.19 -2.59
C ILE A 16 -4.91 6.93 -1.88
N VAL A 17 -6.16 6.55 -2.16
CA VAL A 17 -6.80 5.38 -1.57
C VAL A 17 -6.81 4.25 -2.58
N LEU A 18 -6.20 3.13 -2.22
CA LEU A 18 -6.23 1.88 -2.96
C LEU A 18 -7.21 0.92 -2.27
N GLU A 19 -8.15 0.36 -3.04
CA GLU A 19 -9.16 -0.56 -2.55
C GLU A 19 -9.05 -1.90 -3.26
N TYR A 20 -8.73 -2.95 -2.50
CA TYR A 20 -8.50 -4.29 -3.02
C TYR A 20 -9.72 -5.17 -2.75
N SER A 21 -10.16 -5.90 -3.79
CA SER A 21 -11.28 -6.82 -3.74
C SER A 21 -10.84 -8.25 -4.06
N GLY A 22 -11.42 -9.21 -3.36
CA GLY A 22 -11.04 -10.62 -3.51
C GLY A 22 -9.61 -10.88 -3.03
N VAL A 23 -9.17 -10.21 -1.95
CA VAL A 23 -7.85 -10.43 -1.35
C VAL A 23 -7.72 -11.87 -0.89
N SER A 24 -6.68 -12.55 -1.34
CA SER A 24 -6.34 -13.94 -0.99
C SER A 24 -5.14 -14.01 -0.05
N PHE A 25 -4.24 -13.02 -0.15
CA PHE A 25 -3.03 -12.92 0.65
C PHE A 25 -2.63 -11.46 0.83
N TYR A 26 -2.08 -11.13 2.00
CA TYR A 26 -1.32 -9.90 2.18
C TYR A 26 -0.15 -10.15 3.12
N HIS A 27 0.93 -9.41 2.92
CA HIS A 27 2.12 -9.45 3.74
C HIS A 27 2.70 -8.05 3.89
N VAL A 28 3.20 -7.76 5.08
CA VAL A 28 3.93 -6.53 5.38
C VAL A 28 5.27 -6.95 5.95
N GLU A 29 6.33 -6.61 5.25
CA GLU A 29 7.71 -6.84 5.63
C GLU A 29 8.40 -5.50 5.89
N GLY A 30 9.32 -5.47 6.85
CA GLY A 30 10.13 -4.30 7.15
C GLY A 30 10.72 -4.37 8.54
N THR A 31 11.38 -3.29 8.95
CA THR A 31 11.90 -3.16 10.32
C THR A 31 10.93 -2.35 11.17
N ARG A 32 10.55 -2.88 12.34
CA ARG A 32 9.79 -2.08 13.31
C ARG A 32 10.67 -0.96 13.83
N ASN A 33 10.18 0.27 13.74
CA ASN A 33 10.82 1.39 14.39
C ASN A 33 10.53 1.32 15.89
N THR A 34 11.54 0.98 16.68
CA THR A 34 11.43 0.80 18.14
C THR A 34 11.31 2.12 18.90
N LEU A 35 11.61 3.25 18.25
CA LEU A 35 11.55 4.59 18.84
C LEU A 35 10.26 5.32 18.50
N ASN A 36 9.72 5.09 17.29
CA ASN A 36 8.44 5.63 16.86
C ASN A 36 7.61 4.55 16.15
N TYR A 37 6.68 3.92 16.88
CA TYR A 37 5.79 2.92 16.32
C TYR A 37 4.93 3.45 15.18
N SER A 38 4.59 4.75 15.22
CA SER A 38 3.85 5.39 14.15
C SER A 38 4.63 5.43 12.85
N ASP A 39 5.97 5.30 12.90
CA ASP A 39 6.91 5.25 11.76
C ASP A 39 7.28 3.83 11.33
N THR A 40 6.53 2.83 11.78
CA THR A 40 6.78 1.43 11.47
C THR A 40 6.12 1.03 10.14
N PHE A 41 6.91 0.40 9.26
CA PHE A 41 6.46 -0.17 7.98
C PHE A 41 5.85 0.82 6.97
N HIS A 42 6.21 2.09 7.04
CA HIS A 42 5.82 3.09 6.04
C HIS A 42 7.00 3.99 5.65
N GLY A 43 6.73 4.96 4.79
CA GLY A 43 7.69 5.96 4.33
C GLY A 43 7.31 6.47 2.95
N ASP A 44 8.27 7.12 2.28
CA ASP A 44 8.08 7.52 0.90
C ASP A 44 8.00 6.29 0.00
N LEU A 45 7.01 6.27 -0.89
CA LEU A 45 6.91 5.26 -1.93
C LEU A 45 8.15 5.33 -2.83
N TYR A 46 8.92 4.25 -2.89
CA TYR A 46 10.06 4.14 -3.80
C TYR A 46 9.61 3.66 -5.17
N THR A 47 8.88 2.54 -5.20
CA THR A 47 8.29 1.98 -6.40
C THR A 47 7.11 1.07 -6.04
N HIS A 48 6.31 0.74 -7.03
CA HIS A 48 5.32 -0.32 -6.93
C HIS A 48 5.25 -1.10 -8.23
N GLU A 49 4.91 -2.38 -8.13
CA GLU A 49 4.75 -3.28 -9.26
C GLU A 49 3.40 -3.97 -9.17
N VAL A 50 2.77 -4.17 -10.33
CA VAL A 50 1.53 -4.93 -10.45
C VAL A 50 1.75 -6.02 -11.48
N ARG A 51 1.59 -7.27 -11.07
CA ARG A 51 1.80 -8.44 -11.94
C ARG A 51 0.66 -9.44 -11.82
N VAL A 52 0.43 -10.20 -12.88
CA VAL A 52 -0.50 -11.35 -12.88
C VAL A 52 0.29 -12.58 -12.44
N VAL A 53 -0.16 -13.27 -11.39
CA VAL A 53 0.57 -14.42 -10.80
C VAL A 53 -0.08 -15.77 -11.08
N GLU A 54 -1.41 -15.82 -11.12
CA GLU A 54 -2.20 -17.01 -11.45
C GLU A 54 -3.41 -16.61 -12.30
N SER A 55 -4.11 -17.59 -12.87
CA SER A 55 -5.35 -17.37 -13.63
C SER A 55 -6.37 -16.64 -12.76
N SER A 56 -6.49 -15.31 -12.91
CA SER A 56 -7.36 -14.36 -12.18
C SER A 56 -6.82 -13.77 -10.85
N GLN A 57 -5.53 -13.87 -10.56
CA GLN A 57 -4.93 -13.18 -9.41
C GLN A 57 -3.89 -12.15 -9.85
N ILE A 58 -4.01 -10.96 -9.26
CA ILE A 58 -3.06 -9.85 -9.35
C ILE A 58 -2.28 -9.79 -8.05
N GLU A 59 -0.97 -9.65 -8.14
CA GLU A 59 -0.10 -9.28 -7.03
C GLU A 59 0.32 -7.83 -7.18
N HIS A 60 0.09 -7.02 -6.14
CA HIS A 60 0.55 -5.66 -6.02
C HIS A 60 1.64 -5.60 -4.95
N GLU A 61 2.85 -5.27 -5.37
CA GLU A 61 4.02 -5.08 -4.53
C GLU A 61 4.31 -3.59 -4.39
N ILE A 62 4.52 -3.12 -3.16
CA ILE A 62 4.77 -1.72 -2.83
C ILE A 62 6.03 -1.65 -1.98
N LEU A 63 7.08 -1.03 -2.50
CA LEU A 63 8.36 -0.86 -1.82
C LEU A 63 8.51 0.61 -1.38
N PHE A 64 8.80 0.80 -0.11
CA PHE A 64 9.08 2.10 0.49
C PHE A 64 10.59 2.37 0.58
N ARG A 65 10.97 3.64 0.68
CA ARG A 65 12.37 4.07 0.91
C ARG A 65 12.97 3.58 2.23
N SER A 66 12.13 3.15 3.16
CA SER A 66 12.52 2.52 4.43
C SER A 66 12.83 1.03 4.30
N ASP A 67 12.92 0.52 3.07
CA ASP A 67 13.02 -0.91 2.73
C ASP A 67 11.85 -1.77 3.23
N SER A 68 10.76 -1.12 3.67
CA SER A 68 9.52 -1.82 3.99
C SER A 68 8.78 -2.19 2.71
N VAL A 69 8.12 -3.35 2.72
CA VAL A 69 7.39 -3.91 1.58
C VAL A 69 5.98 -4.27 2.01
N ILE A 70 5.00 -3.90 1.18
CA ILE A 70 3.63 -4.41 1.26
C ILE A 70 3.36 -5.23 0.01
N LEU A 71 2.94 -6.48 0.21
CA LEU A 71 2.50 -7.39 -0.84
C LEU A 71 1.01 -7.70 -0.66
N ILE A 72 0.23 -7.58 -1.72
CA ILE A 72 -1.21 -7.91 -1.71
C ILE A 72 -1.53 -8.75 -2.94
N ARG A 73 -2.10 -9.95 -2.74
CA ARG A 73 -2.72 -10.74 -3.82
C ARG A 73 -4.23 -10.59 -3.78
N CYS A 74 -4.82 -10.23 -4.92
CA CYS A 74 -6.23 -9.92 -5.03
C CYS A 74 -6.79 -10.28 -6.41
N ALA A 75 -8.12 -10.27 -6.54
CA ALA A 75 -8.77 -10.43 -7.84
C ALA A 75 -8.73 -9.14 -8.66
N THR A 76 -8.89 -7.99 -8.00
CA THR A 76 -8.85 -6.66 -8.61
C THR A 76 -8.64 -5.57 -7.55
N PHE A 77 -8.26 -4.38 -7.99
CA PHE A 77 -8.21 -3.19 -7.14
C PHE A 77 -8.59 -1.93 -7.91
N THR A 78 -9.07 -0.93 -7.19
CA THR A 78 -9.37 0.40 -7.70
C THR A 78 -8.55 1.44 -6.93
N HIS A 79 -8.34 2.61 -7.53
CA HIS A 79 -7.73 3.74 -6.86
C HIS A 79 -8.61 4.98 -6.97
N ARG A 80 -8.50 5.88 -6.00
CA ARG A 80 -9.05 7.23 -6.05
C ARG A 80 -8.18 8.19 -5.25
N GLU A 81 -8.29 9.46 -5.55
CA GLU A 81 -7.62 10.53 -4.81
C GLU A 81 -8.66 11.37 -4.06
N GLU A 82 -8.35 11.76 -2.84
CA GLU A 82 -9.16 12.61 -1.98
C GLU A 82 -8.29 13.76 -1.46
N PRO A 83 -8.81 14.99 -1.29
CA PRO A 83 -8.08 16.04 -0.59
C PRO A 83 -7.62 15.56 0.80
N PHE A 84 -6.39 15.91 1.19
CA PHE A 84 -5.98 15.63 2.57
C PHE A 84 -6.85 16.49 3.51
N PRO A 85 -7.47 15.90 4.55
CA PRO A 85 -8.37 16.65 5.41
C PRO A 85 -7.60 17.82 6.04
N ALA A 86 -8.10 19.04 5.83
CA ALA A 86 -7.67 20.18 6.61
C ALA A 86 -8.08 19.94 8.07
N GLU A 87 -7.10 20.01 8.97
CA GLU A 87 -7.34 19.96 10.43
C GLU A 87 -8.22 21.11 10.90
#